data_AF-E6U919-F1
#
_entry.id   AF-E6U919-F1
#
_cell.length_a   1.000
_cell.length_b   1.000
_cell.length_c   1.000
_cell.angle_alpha   90.00
_cell.angle_beta   90.00
_cell.angle_gamma   90.00
#
_symmetry.space_group_name_H-M   'P 1'
#
loop_
_entity.id
_entity.type
_entity.pdbx_description
1 polymer ?
#
loop_
_entity_poly.entity_id
_entity_poly.type
_entity_poly.pdbx_seq_one_letter_code
_entity_poly.pdbx_strand_id
1 'polypeptide(L)' 'MLQFEESDKTFIRRNLENADALLSGSSLGNVLDALFDLIEEKGYAPPHYYDYNDFGRKAQRVYDSVYYLNTQK' A
#
# COMPACT_ATOMS: atom_id res chain seq x y z
N MET A 1 -9.03 -13.79 6.85
CA MET A 1 -8.27 -13.60 5.60
C MET A 1 -8.41 -12.15 5.20
N LEU A 2 -7.33 -11.48 4.81
CA LEU A 2 -7.40 -10.07 4.44
C LEU A 2 -8.20 -9.89 3.14
N GLN A 3 -8.97 -8.82 3.08
CA GLN A 3 -9.71 -8.38 1.91
C GLN A 3 -8.90 -7.35 1.12
N PHE A 4 -8.99 -7.45 -0.19
CA PHE A 4 -8.30 -6.57 -1.13
C PHE A 4 -9.15 -6.40 -2.39
N GLU A 5 -9.15 -5.21 -2.97
CA GLU A 5 -9.60 -5.07 -4.35
C GLU A 5 -8.58 -5.66 -5.33
N GLU A 6 -9.00 -5.99 -6.55
CA GLU A 6 -8.08 -6.49 -7.57
C GLU A 6 -7.03 -5.45 -8.00
N SER A 7 -7.40 -4.16 -7.95
CA SER A 7 -6.49 -3.02 -8.10
C SER A 7 -5.39 -3.01 -7.04
N ASP A 8 -5.76 -3.24 -5.77
CA ASP A 8 -4.82 -3.27 -4.64
C ASP A 8 -3.81 -4.42 -4.83
N LYS A 9 -4.32 -5.63 -5.12
CA LYS A 9 -3.46 -6.80 -5.39
C LYS A 9 -2.49 -6.55 -6.54
N THR A 10 -2.98 -5.93 -7.61
CA THR A 10 -2.16 -5.61 -8.79
C THR A 10 -1.09 -4.58 -8.46
N PHE A 11 -1.43 -3.57 -7.65
CA PHE A 11 -0.47 -2.56 -7.22
C PHE A 11 0.61 -3.16 -6.33
N ILE A 12 0.21 -3.95 -5.32
CA ILE A 12 1.12 -4.64 -4.39
C ILE A 12 2.11 -5.52 -5.17
N ARG A 13 1.63 -6.37 -6.10
CA ARG A 13 2.49 -7.23 -6.93
C ARG A 13 3.49 -6.50 -7.80
N ARG A 14 3.17 -5.29 -8.25
CA ARG A 14 4.04 -4.52 -9.15
C ARG A 14 5.12 -3.75 -8.40
N ASN A 15 4.90 -3.43 -7.12
CA ASN A 15 5.74 -2.47 -6.40
C ASN A 15 6.44 -3.05 -5.17
N LEU A 16 6.02 -4.23 -4.68
CA LEU A 16 6.61 -4.88 -3.51
C LEU A 16 7.15 -6.26 -3.89
N GLU A 17 8.42 -6.53 -3.60
CA GLU A 17 9.08 -7.79 -3.94
C GLU A 17 8.48 -8.99 -3.17
N ASN A 18 8.03 -8.75 -1.94
CA ASN A 18 7.39 -9.74 -1.06
C ASN A 18 5.87 -9.82 -1.24
N ALA A 19 5.32 -9.32 -2.36
CA ALA A 19 3.89 -9.21 -2.60
C ALA A 19 3.10 -10.51 -2.39
N ASP A 20 3.61 -11.65 -2.87
CA ASP A 20 2.88 -12.91 -2.73
C ASP A 20 2.72 -13.31 -1.26
N ALA A 21 3.74 -13.11 -0.42
CA ALA A 21 3.68 -13.36 1.02
C ALA A 21 2.73 -12.38 1.74
N LEU A 22 2.69 -11.12 1.28
CA LEU A 22 1.76 -10.11 1.80
C LEU A 22 0.31 -10.48 1.49
N LEU A 23 0.03 -10.96 0.28
CA LEU A 23 -1.33 -11.28 -0.18
C LEU A 23 -1.84 -12.63 0.32
N SER A 24 -0.97 -13.61 0.61
CA SER A 24 -1.37 -14.99 0.90
C SER A 24 -1.49 -15.34 2.38
N GLY A 25 -0.93 -14.55 3.30
CA GLY A 25 -0.90 -14.96 4.72
C GLY A 25 -0.36 -13.96 5.73
N SER A 26 -0.10 -12.72 5.32
CA SER A 26 0.41 -11.69 6.24
C SER A 26 -0.70 -11.09 7.10
N SER A 27 -0.30 -10.48 8.23
CA SER A 27 -1.20 -9.68 9.06
C SER A 27 -1.55 -8.36 8.35
N LEU A 28 -2.67 -7.74 8.72
CA LEU A 28 -3.03 -6.41 8.21
C LEU A 28 -1.89 -5.40 8.45
N GLY A 29 -1.31 -5.42 9.66
CA GLY A 29 -0.18 -4.55 10.02
C GLY A 29 0.99 -4.69 9.06
N ASN A 30 1.44 -5.92 8.79
CA ASN A 30 2.57 -6.16 7.88
C ASN A 30 2.32 -5.61 6.47
N VAL A 31 1.08 -5.69 5.98
CA VAL A 31 0.72 -5.15 4.66
C VAL A 31 0.72 -3.63 4.67
N LEU A 32 0.15 -3.02 5.71
CA LEU A 32 0.12 -1.58 5.86
C LEU A 32 1.53 -1.00 6.04
N ASP A 33 2.37 -1.64 6.84
CA ASP A 33 3.77 -1.23 7.04
C ASP A 33 4.55 -1.27 5.73
N ALA A 34 4.43 -2.35 4.93
CA ALA A 34 5.09 -2.43 3.64
C ALA A 34 4.61 -1.36 2.63
N LEU A 35 3.32 -1.02 2.65
CA LEU A 35 2.77 0.05 1.84
C LEU A 35 3.23 1.43 2.32
N PHE A 36 3.34 1.62 3.63
CA PHE A 36 3.86 2.84 4.25
C PHE A 36 5.33 3.06 3.89
N ASP A 37 6.18 2.04 4.04
CA ASP A 37 7.60 2.09 3.66
C ASP A 37 7.77 2.46 2.17
N LEU A 38 6.91 1.91 1.30
CA LEU A 38 6.91 2.23 -0.13
C LEU A 38 6.51 3.69 -0.41
N ILE A 39 5.58 4.25 0.38
CA ILE A 39 5.20 5.67 0.29
C ILE A 39 6.35 6.55 0.77
N GLU A 40 7.03 6.20 1.86
CA GLU A 40 8.18 6.96 2.35
C GLU A 40 9.34 6.95 1.35
N GLU A 41 9.58 5.82 0.69
CA GLU A 41 10.66 5.69 -0.30
C GLU A 41 10.38 6.45 -1.60
N LYS A 42 9.16 6.35 -2.14
CA LYS A 42 8.84 6.76 -3.54
C LYS A 42 7.68 7.74 -3.65
N GLY A 43 6.97 7.99 -2.56
CA GLY A 43 5.72 8.74 -2.53
C GLY A 43 5.89 10.26 -2.55
N TYR A 44 7.11 10.76 -2.34
CA TYR A 44 7.41 12.20 -2.32
C TYR A 44 8.40 12.55 -3.43
N ALA A 45 8.33 13.77 -3.97
CA ALA A 45 9.24 14.21 -5.03
C ALA A 45 9.60 15.70 -4.89
N PRO A 46 10.76 16.13 -5.44
CA PRO A 46 11.14 17.54 -5.49
C PRO A 46 10.09 18.42 -6.20
N PRO A 47 10.05 19.74 -5.92
CA PRO A 47 10.92 20.46 -4.97
C PRO A 47 10.40 20.44 -3.52
N HIS A 48 9.19 19.93 -3.29
CA HIS A 48 8.55 19.93 -1.98
C HIS A 48 8.14 18.51 -1.59
N TYR A 49 8.92 17.90 -0.71
CA TYR A 49 8.67 16.57 -0.13
C TYR A 49 7.56 16.56 0.93
N TYR A 50 6.76 17.62 1.00
CA TYR A 50 5.64 17.73 1.94
C TYR A 50 4.34 17.15 1.35
N ASP A 51 4.23 17.13 0.01
CA ASP A 51 3.08 16.59 -0.68
C ASP A 51 3.42 15.28 -1.37
N TYR A 52 2.45 14.35 -1.37
CA TYR A 52 2.56 13.16 -2.18
C TYR A 52 2.63 13.50 -3.67
N ASN A 53 3.59 12.90 -4.36
CA ASN A 53 3.63 12.86 -5.82
C ASN A 53 2.51 11.94 -6.37
N ASP A 54 2.42 11.80 -7.69
CA ASP A 54 1.41 10.94 -8.32
C ASP A 54 1.49 9.47 -7.90
N PHE A 55 2.69 8.97 -7.62
CA PHE A 55 2.91 7.63 -7.10
C PHE A 55 2.43 7.52 -5.65
N GLY A 56 2.84 8.45 -4.78
CA GLY A 56 2.45 8.49 -3.38
C GLY A 56 0.94 8.56 -3.20
N ARG A 57 0.24 9.36 -4.00
CA ARG A 57 -1.24 9.42 -3.98
C ARG A 57 -1.89 8.09 -4.35
N LYS A 58 -1.29 7.33 -5.27
CA LYS A 58 -1.79 6.00 -5.65
C LYS A 58 -1.52 4.98 -4.55
N ALA A 59 -0.31 4.97 -4.00
CA ALA A 59 0.08 4.09 -2.91
C ALA A 59 -0.76 4.34 -1.65
N GLN A 60 -1.01 5.62 -1.29
CA GLN A 60 -1.88 6.00 -0.18
C GLN A 60 -3.32 5.48 -0.38
N ARG A 61 -3.88 5.55 -1.59
CA ARG A 61 -5.23 5.01 -1.85
C ARG A 61 -5.30 3.50 -1.64
N VAL A 62 -4.25 2.77 -2.01
CA VAL A 62 -4.16 1.32 -1.76
C VAL A 62 -4.04 1.05 -0.26
N TYR A 63 -3.22 1.81 0.46
CA TYR A 63 -3.13 1.74 1.92
C TYR A 63 -4.52 1.95 2.57
N ASP A 64 -5.22 3.01 2.20
CA ASP A 64 -6.52 3.37 2.75
C ASP A 64 -7.59 2.31 2.41
N SER A 65 -7.57 1.79 1.18
CA SER A 65 -8.46 0.70 0.74
C SER A 65 -8.27 -0.55 1.60
N VAL A 66 -7.01 -1.01 1.74
CA VAL A 66 -6.67 -2.19 2.53
C VAL A 66 -7.03 -1.98 4.00
N TYR A 67 -6.76 -0.82 4.57
CA TYR A 67 -7.17 -0.50 5.93
C TYR A 67 -8.68 -0.60 6.07
N TYR A 68 -9.43 0.15 5.27
CA TYR A 68 -10.89 0.25 5.37
C TYR A 68 -11.59 -1.11 5.20
N LEU A 69 -11.19 -1.91 4.21
CA LEU A 69 -11.79 -3.23 3.95
C LEU A 69 -11.57 -4.23 5.10
N ASN A 70 -10.59 -3.99 5.97
CA ASN A 70 -10.20 -4.93 7.01
C ASN A 70 -10.41 -4.42 8.45
N THR A 71 -10.79 -3.15 8.64
CA THR A 71 -11.03 -2.57 9.98
C THR A 71 -12.46 -2.11 10.22
N GLN A 72 -13.29 -2.00 9.19
CA GLN A 72 -14.71 -1.66 9.35
C GLN A 72 -15.49 -2.91 9.83
N LYS A 73 -16.26 -2.75 10.91
CA LYS A 73 -17.15 -3.79 11.46
C LYS A 73 -18.57 -3.63 10.96
#